data_AF-A0A6M3HVF2-F1
#
_entry.id   AF-A0A6M3HVF2-F1
#
_cell.length_a   1.000
_cell.length_b   1.000
_cell.length_c   1.000
_cell.angle_alpha   90.00
_cell.angle_beta   90.00
_cell.angle_gamma   90.00
#
_symmetry.space_group_name_H-M   'P 1'
#
loop_
_entity.id
_entity.type
_entity.pdbx_description
1 polymer ?
#
loop_
_entity_poly.entity_id
_entity_poly.type
_entity_poly.pdbx_seq_one_letter_code
_entity_poly.pdbx_strand_id
1 'polypeptide(L)'
;MMKKKLLTIATLLAASVALTSCTAEAVAVTGLVLASVAVGALAYEWMENPDAYNAYAKSRDTVFSAVQEVLKENNYTTTEQTVDQKKSEIKAVSPSGDSINIVVQSAKDNKDQSAIYIKDDSKANATIILNQINEKLAEAK
;
A
#
# COMPACT_ATOMS: atom_id res chain seq x y z
N MET A 1 -16.54 -17.45 -70.21
CA MET A 1 -16.13 -18.84 -69.90
C MET A 1 -14.67 -18.73 -69.43
N MET A 2 -14.33 -18.78 -68.14
CA MET A 2 -14.17 -19.96 -67.27
C MET A 2 -14.34 -19.56 -65.79
N LYS A 3 -14.82 -20.51 -64.98
CA LYS A 3 -14.99 -20.43 -63.52
C LYS A 3 -13.78 -21.04 -62.78
N LYS A 4 -13.70 -20.69 -61.49
CA LYS A 4 -13.03 -21.35 -60.34
C LYS A 4 -11.53 -20.98 -60.18
N LYS A 5 -11.01 -20.71 -58.98
CA LYS A 5 -11.25 -21.37 -57.68
C LYS A 5 -11.12 -20.42 -56.48
N LEU A 6 -11.89 -20.75 -55.43
CA LEU A 6 -11.84 -20.28 -54.04
C LEU A 6 -10.50 -20.63 -53.33
N LEU A 7 -10.39 -20.09 -52.09
CA LEU A 7 -9.58 -20.49 -50.92
C LEU A 7 -8.33 -19.58 -50.70
N THR A 8 -8.07 -18.93 -49.55
CA THR A 8 -8.68 -18.91 -48.20
C THR A 8 -7.99 -17.81 -47.33
N ILE A 9 -8.55 -17.55 -46.14
CA ILE A 9 -7.89 -17.08 -44.88
C ILE A 9 -7.55 -15.57 -44.86
N ALA A 10 -8.43 -14.72 -44.31
CA ALA A 10 -8.59 -14.42 -42.88
C ALA A 10 -7.43 -13.62 -42.28
N THR A 11 -7.67 -12.33 -42.06
CA THR A 11 -7.13 -11.58 -40.91
C THR A 11 -8.15 -10.54 -40.50
N LEU A 12 -9.04 -11.00 -39.62
CA LEU A 12 -9.82 -10.17 -38.72
C LEU A 12 -8.82 -9.56 -37.73
N LEU A 13 -8.60 -8.25 -37.78
CA LEU A 13 -7.97 -7.49 -36.69
C LEU A 13 -8.73 -6.17 -36.55
N ALA A 14 -9.97 -6.29 -36.09
CA ALA A 14 -10.54 -5.24 -35.28
C ALA A 14 -9.71 -5.19 -33.99
N ALA A 15 -8.73 -4.28 -33.95
CA ALA A 15 -8.13 -3.86 -32.69
C ALA A 15 -9.20 -3.06 -31.93
N SER A 16 -10.16 -3.77 -31.35
CA SER A 16 -10.92 -3.28 -30.21
C SER A 16 -9.90 -3.06 -29.10
N VAL A 17 -9.44 -1.82 -28.95
CA VAL A 17 -8.71 -1.37 -27.77
C VAL A 17 -9.72 -1.42 -26.63
N ALA A 18 -9.89 -2.62 -26.07
CA ALA A 18 -10.48 -2.80 -24.79
C ALA A 18 -9.54 -2.10 -23.81
N LEU A 19 -9.95 -0.93 -23.33
CA LEU A 19 -9.46 -0.33 -22.09
C LEU A 19 -9.91 -1.22 -20.91
N THR A 20 -9.51 -2.48 -20.93
CA THR A 20 -9.56 -3.37 -19.77
C THR A 20 -8.35 -3.03 -18.93
N SER A 21 -8.58 -2.15 -17.96
CA SER A 21 -7.99 -2.23 -16.63
C SER A 21 -6.56 -2.78 -16.60
N CYS A 22 -5.56 -1.90 -16.61
CA CYS A 22 -4.21 -2.26 -16.22
C CYS A 22 -4.19 -2.52 -14.71
N THR A 23 -4.70 -3.69 -14.32
CA THR A 23 -4.67 -4.26 -12.98
C THR A 23 -3.76 -5.48 -13.04
N ALA A 24 -2.48 -5.32 -12.68
CA ALA A 24 -1.58 -6.37 -12.17
C ALA A 24 -0.12 -5.88 -12.04
N GLU A 25 0.32 -4.93 -12.87
CA GLU A 25 1.75 -4.54 -12.92
C GLU A 25 2.20 -3.69 -11.72
N ALA A 26 1.26 -3.10 -10.96
CA ALA A 26 1.58 -2.38 -9.73
C ALA A 26 1.90 -3.29 -8.52
N VAL A 27 1.64 -4.61 -8.61
CA VAL A 27 1.74 -5.53 -7.46
C VAL A 27 3.05 -6.34 -7.46
N ALA A 28 3.90 -6.22 -8.48
CA ALA A 28 5.11 -7.04 -8.62
C ALA A 28 6.37 -6.50 -7.90
N VAL A 29 6.36 -5.27 -7.37
CA VAL A 29 7.56 -4.65 -6.74
C VAL A 29 7.77 -5.06 -5.27
N THR A 30 6.81 -5.74 -4.64
CA THR A 30 6.82 -6.02 -3.19
C THR A 30 7.49 -7.34 -2.77
N GLY A 31 7.75 -8.26 -3.71
CA GLY A 31 8.23 -9.62 -3.40
C GLY A 31 9.60 -9.69 -2.71
N LEU A 32 10.51 -8.76 -3.00
CA LEU A 32 11.83 -8.71 -2.37
C LEU A 32 11.81 -8.07 -0.97
N VAL A 33 10.82 -7.20 -0.71
CA VAL A 33 10.73 -6.44 0.53
C VAL A 33 10.15 -7.29 1.66
N LEU A 34 9.15 -8.13 1.38
CA LEU A 34 8.54 -9.00 2.41
C LEU A 34 9.57 -9.91 3.11
N ALA A 35 10.58 -10.41 2.39
CA ALA A 35 11.58 -11.32 2.94
C ALA A 35 12.60 -10.64 3.86
N SER A 36 12.82 -9.32 3.69
CA SER A 36 13.84 -8.57 4.42
C SER A 36 13.27 -7.74 5.58
N VAL A 37 11.97 -7.45 5.60
CA VAL A 37 11.31 -6.95 6.81
C VAL A 37 10.99 -8.15 7.72
N ALA A 38 12.04 -8.74 8.30
CA ALA A 38 11.91 -9.58 9.47
C ALA A 38 11.33 -8.68 10.57
N VAL A 39 10.00 -8.71 10.66
CA VAL A 39 9.21 -7.94 11.60
C VAL A 39 9.77 -8.27 12.99
N GLY A 40 10.45 -7.30 13.60
CA GLY A 40 10.87 -7.44 15.00
C GLY A 40 9.65 -7.72 15.87
N ALA A 41 9.86 -8.21 17.10
CA ALA A 41 8.78 -8.51 18.04
C ALA A 41 7.67 -7.43 17.94
N LEU A 42 6.51 -7.84 17.41
CA LEU A 42 5.40 -6.94 17.16
C LEU A 42 5.07 -6.23 18.47
N ALA A 43 4.86 -4.91 18.41
CA ALA A 43 4.61 -4.13 19.62
C ALA A 43 3.26 -4.49 20.25
N TYR A 44 2.32 -5.00 19.45
CA TYR A 44 0.96 -5.30 19.84
C TYR A 44 0.45 -6.56 19.14
N GLU A 45 -0.39 -7.35 19.82
CA GLU A 45 -1.00 -8.58 19.28
C GLU A 45 -1.82 -8.32 18.00
N TRP A 46 -2.53 -7.17 17.92
CA TRP A 46 -3.34 -6.85 16.75
C TRP A 46 -2.52 -6.73 15.46
N MET A 47 -1.21 -6.51 15.56
CA MET A 47 -0.34 -6.40 14.40
C MET A 47 -0.04 -7.77 13.75
N GLU A 48 -0.37 -8.89 14.41
CA GLU A 48 -0.32 -10.21 13.79
C GLU A 48 -1.41 -10.39 12.74
N ASN A 49 -2.53 -9.66 12.89
CA ASN A 49 -3.65 -9.65 11.97
C ASN A 49 -4.21 -8.22 11.82
N PRO A 50 -3.43 -7.31 11.21
CA PRO A 50 -3.86 -5.93 11.01
C PRO A 50 -4.97 -5.86 9.96
N ASP A 51 -5.70 -4.75 9.93
CA ASP A 51 -6.73 -4.54 8.91
C ASP A 51 -6.12 -4.22 7.54
N ALA A 52 -4.97 -3.54 7.54
CA ALA A 52 -4.14 -3.35 6.36
C ALA A 52 -2.63 -3.38 6.71
N TYR A 53 -1.81 -3.83 5.76
CA TYR A 53 -0.36 -4.02 5.93
C TYR A 53 0.38 -3.80 4.62
N ASN A 54 1.58 -3.23 4.70
CA ASN A 54 2.55 -3.27 3.59
C ASN A 54 3.99 -3.23 4.10
N ALA A 55 4.92 -3.61 3.24
CA ALA A 55 6.36 -3.51 3.47
C ALA A 55 7.01 -2.63 2.40
N TYR A 56 7.97 -1.79 2.79
CA TYR A 56 8.61 -0.82 1.91
C TYR A 56 10.13 -0.93 1.91
N ALA A 57 10.72 -0.75 0.72
CA ALA A 57 12.14 -0.40 0.54
C ALA A 57 12.38 1.10 0.79
N LYS A 58 11.83 1.61 1.89
CA LYS A 58 11.97 3.00 2.36
C LYS A 58 12.14 3.00 3.86
N SER A 59 12.85 4.01 4.37
CA SER A 59 13.06 4.17 5.81
C SER A 59 11.72 4.36 6.54
N ARG A 60 11.68 3.93 7.81
CA ARG A 60 10.53 4.15 8.69
C ARG A 60 10.11 5.62 8.73
N ASP A 61 11.07 6.54 8.79
CA ASP A 61 10.79 7.97 8.89
C ASP A 61 10.10 8.48 7.61
N THR A 62 10.56 8.04 6.45
CA THR A 62 9.92 8.35 5.16
C THR A 62 8.48 7.86 5.11
N VAL A 63 8.24 6.62 5.53
CA VAL A 63 6.89 6.03 5.55
C VAL A 63 6.00 6.72 6.58
N PHE A 64 6.53 7.03 7.76
CA PHE A 64 5.77 7.71 8.81
C PHE A 64 5.42 9.16 8.47
N SER A 65 6.29 9.89 7.76
CA SER A 65 5.94 11.21 7.24
C SER A 65 4.80 11.15 6.22
N ALA A 66 4.81 10.15 5.32
CA ALA A 66 3.69 9.94 4.40
C ALA A 66 2.38 9.61 5.13
N VAL A 67 2.44 8.82 6.20
CA VAL A 67 1.28 8.58 7.08
C VAL A 67 0.73 9.89 7.65
N GLN A 68 1.59 10.75 8.20
CA GLN A 68 1.16 12.03 8.78
C GLN A 68 0.52 12.94 7.74
N GLU A 69 1.07 13.00 6.54
CA GLU A 69 0.51 13.78 5.43
C GLU A 69 -0.86 13.26 5.01
N VAL A 70 -1.01 11.96 4.81
CA VAL A 70 -2.29 11.35 4.41
C VAL A 70 -3.36 11.54 5.49
N LEU A 71 -3.04 11.33 6.76
CA LEU A 71 -3.98 11.58 7.85
C LEU A 71 -4.42 13.05 7.88
N LYS A 72 -3.49 13.99 7.67
CA LYS A 72 -3.79 15.42 7.59
C LYS A 72 -4.68 15.75 6.39
N GLU A 73 -4.41 15.21 5.21
CA GLU A 73 -5.21 15.42 3.98
C GLU A 73 -6.64 14.88 4.13
N ASN A 74 -6.82 13.80 4.90
CA ASN A 74 -8.13 13.23 5.22
C ASN A 74 -8.79 13.84 6.47
N ASN A 75 -8.23 14.92 7.03
CA ASN A 75 -8.75 15.64 8.20
C ASN A 75 -8.86 14.78 9.47
N TYR A 76 -7.98 13.80 9.64
CA TYR A 76 -7.86 13.09 10.90
C TYR A 76 -7.27 14.00 11.98
N THR A 77 -7.78 13.83 13.21
CA THR A 77 -7.21 14.47 14.40
C THR A 77 -6.31 13.49 15.13
N THR A 78 -5.02 13.76 15.19
CA THR A 78 -4.06 12.97 15.98
C THR A 78 -4.37 13.09 17.46
N THR A 79 -4.58 11.95 18.13
CA THR A 79 -4.83 11.87 19.57
C THR A 79 -3.59 11.43 20.34
N GLU A 80 -2.75 10.59 19.74
CA GLU A 80 -1.49 10.14 20.32
C GLU A 80 -0.45 9.93 19.22
N GLN A 81 0.81 10.27 19.51
CA GLN A 81 1.92 10.01 18.59
C GLN A 81 3.17 9.66 19.39
N THR A 82 3.83 8.56 19.03
CA THR A 82 5.13 8.18 19.62
C THR A 82 6.13 7.85 18.53
N VAL A 83 7.39 8.22 18.76
CA VAL A 83 8.51 7.92 17.85
C VAL A 83 9.67 7.47 18.73
N ASP A 84 10.11 6.24 18.54
CA ASP A 84 11.29 5.68 19.21
C ASP A 84 12.35 5.25 18.19
N GLN A 85 13.32 4.41 18.56
CA GLN A 85 14.37 3.95 17.64
C GLN A 85 13.94 2.82 16.69
N LYS A 86 12.90 2.06 17.05
CA LYS A 86 12.46 0.85 16.34
C LYS A 86 11.12 1.04 15.64
N LYS A 87 10.25 1.90 16.17
CA LYS A 87 8.92 2.18 15.63
C LYS A 87 8.52 3.64 15.73
N SER A 88 7.56 4.00 14.90
CA SER A 88 6.76 5.21 14.98
C SER A 88 5.30 4.79 15.00
N GLU A 89 4.50 5.44 15.83
CA GLU A 89 3.10 5.12 16.02
C GLU A 89 2.28 6.40 16.06
N ILE A 90 1.09 6.32 15.47
CA ILE A 90 0.10 7.39 15.51
C ILE A 90 -1.29 6.79 15.73
N LYS A 91 -2.01 7.37 16.69
CA LYS A 91 -3.44 7.13 16.89
C LYS A 91 -4.17 8.42 16.50
N ALA A 92 -5.23 8.27 15.73
CA ALA A 92 -6.02 9.39 15.27
C ALA A 92 -7.50 9.03 15.19
N VAL A 93 -8.33 10.06 15.06
CA VAL A 93 -9.78 9.93 14.92
C VAL A 93 -10.21 10.68 13.66
N SER A 94 -11.06 10.05 12.85
CA SER A 94 -11.61 10.63 11.63
C SER A 94 -12.65 11.73 11.95
N PRO A 95 -13.06 12.54 10.96
CA PRO A 95 -14.19 13.46 11.14
C PRO A 95 -15.52 12.77 11.52
N SER A 96 -15.70 11.50 11.17
CA SER A 96 -16.87 10.69 11.57
C SER A 96 -16.78 10.12 12.99
N GLY A 97 -15.61 10.22 13.64
CA GLY A 97 -15.37 9.69 14.97
C GLY A 97 -14.74 8.29 15.01
N ASP A 98 -14.42 7.71 13.85
CA ASP A 98 -13.80 6.38 13.74
C ASP A 98 -12.31 6.47 14.10
N SER A 99 -11.81 5.47 14.82
CA SER A 99 -10.44 5.41 15.28
C SER A 99 -9.53 4.68 14.31
N ILE A 100 -8.30 5.17 14.17
CA ILE A 100 -7.24 4.53 13.41
C ILE A 100 -5.94 4.50 14.25
N ASN A 101 -5.28 3.36 14.27
CA ASN A 101 -3.95 3.17 14.84
C ASN A 101 -2.99 2.67 13.76
N ILE A 102 -1.90 3.41 13.54
CA ILE A 102 -0.89 3.09 12.53
C ILE A 102 0.45 2.95 13.23
N VAL A 103 1.13 1.83 12.99
CA VAL A 103 2.49 1.58 13.44
C VAL A 103 3.39 1.37 12.22
N VAL A 104 4.50 2.07 12.18
CA VAL A 104 5.59 1.88 11.20
C VAL A 104 6.82 1.38 11.94
N GLN A 105 7.33 0.21 11.56
CA GLN A 105 8.53 -0.39 12.17
C GLN A 105 9.68 -0.44 11.18
N SER A 106 10.90 -0.13 11.64
CA SER A 106 12.12 -0.39 10.86
C SER A 106 12.38 -1.89 10.75
N ALA A 107 12.91 -2.35 9.62
CA ALA A 107 13.40 -3.72 9.52
C ALA A 107 14.59 -3.92 10.47
N LYS A 108 14.66 -5.09 11.12
CA LYS A 108 15.61 -5.38 12.20
C LYS A 108 17.06 -5.03 11.87
N ASP A 109 17.49 -5.35 10.65
CA ASP A 109 18.87 -5.19 10.19
C ASP A 109 19.01 -4.23 9.00
N ASN A 110 17.95 -3.47 8.68
CA ASN A 110 17.97 -2.53 7.56
C ASN A 110 17.09 -1.29 7.84
N LYS A 111 17.73 -0.17 8.19
CA LYS A 111 17.06 1.11 8.47
C LYS A 111 16.37 1.74 7.25
N ASP A 112 16.74 1.32 6.04
CA ASP A 112 16.19 1.81 4.79
C ASP A 112 15.02 0.93 4.30
N GLN A 113 14.56 0.02 5.16
CA GLN A 113 13.36 -0.79 4.97
C GLN A 113 12.45 -0.68 6.18
N SER A 114 11.15 -0.78 5.94
CA SER A 114 10.15 -0.68 7.00
C SER A 114 8.88 -1.44 6.66
N ALA A 115 8.04 -1.70 7.67
CA ALA A 115 6.68 -2.19 7.50
C ALA A 115 5.68 -1.27 8.18
N ILE A 116 4.52 -1.12 7.56
CA ILE A 116 3.36 -0.42 8.11
C ILE A 116 2.27 -1.42 8.48
N TYR A 117 1.62 -1.17 9.62
CA TYR A 117 0.48 -1.92 10.12
C TYR A 117 -0.61 -0.92 10.47
N ILE A 118 -1.83 -1.17 10.01
CA ILE A 118 -2.99 -0.31 10.25
C ILE A 118 -4.09 -1.13 10.92
N LYS A 119 -4.56 -0.65 12.06
CA LYS A 119 -5.80 -1.08 12.70
C LYS A 119 -6.80 0.05 12.60
N ASP A 120 -8.00 -0.23 12.14
CA ASP A 120 -9.07 0.76 11.97
C ASP A 120 -10.40 0.10 12.35
N ASP A 121 -11.38 0.90 12.75
CA ASP A 121 -12.74 0.40 12.99
C ASP A 121 -13.39 -0.18 11.72
N SER A 122 -12.89 0.23 10.53
CA SER A 122 -13.28 -0.27 9.22
C SER A 122 -12.08 -0.78 8.41
N LYS A 123 -12.07 -2.09 8.12
CA LYS A 123 -11.04 -2.71 7.26
C LYS A 123 -10.97 -2.09 5.85
N ALA A 124 -12.11 -1.66 5.32
CA ALA A 124 -12.15 -0.98 4.03
C ALA A 124 -11.44 0.38 4.12
N ASN A 125 -11.67 1.12 5.20
CA ASN A 125 -11.03 2.41 5.43
C ASN A 125 -9.50 2.26 5.64
N ALA A 126 -9.06 1.29 6.45
CA ALA A 126 -7.64 0.97 6.60
C ALA A 126 -6.95 0.72 5.25
N THR A 127 -7.62 0.00 4.34
CA THR A 127 -7.11 -0.27 2.99
C THR A 127 -7.04 0.98 2.13
N ILE A 128 -8.03 1.87 2.20
CA ILE A 128 -8.04 3.15 1.48
C ILE A 128 -6.89 4.04 1.95
N ILE A 129 -6.71 4.19 3.27
CA ILE A 129 -5.62 4.97 3.85
C ILE A 129 -4.26 4.39 3.43
N LEU A 130 -4.09 3.06 3.46
CA LEU A 130 -2.87 2.41 3.01
C LEU A 130 -2.57 2.72 1.53
N ASN A 131 -3.58 2.70 0.67
CA ASN A 131 -3.40 2.99 -0.76
C ASN A 131 -2.95 4.44 -1.00
N GLN A 132 -3.54 5.40 -0.30
CA GLN A 132 -3.12 6.80 -0.37
C GLN A 132 -1.67 6.99 0.10
N ILE A 133 -1.26 6.28 1.16
CA ILE A 133 0.14 6.26 1.62
C ILE A 133 1.05 5.69 0.52
N ASN A 134 0.65 4.59 -0.13
CA ASN A 134 1.42 3.99 -1.22
C ASN A 134 1.59 4.96 -2.40
N GLU A 135 0.53 5.67 -2.80
CA GLU A 135 0.55 6.68 -3.85
C GLU A 135 1.53 7.81 -3.52
N LYS A 136 1.41 8.37 -2.31
CA LYS A 136 2.29 9.42 -1.80
C LYS A 136 3.76 8.99 -1.80
N LEU A 137 4.05 7.75 -1.41
CA LEU A 137 5.41 7.21 -1.40
C LEU A 137 5.95 6.92 -2.81
N ALA A 138 5.10 6.70 -3.81
CA ALA A 138 5.50 6.52 -5.20
C ALA A 138 5.83 7.85 -5.90
N GLU A 139 5.17 8.94 -5.49
CA GLU A 139 5.40 10.31 -6.01
C GLU A 139 6.66 10.95 -5.45
N ALA A 140 7.07 10.57 -4.23
CA ALA A 140 8.34 10.96 -3.62
C ALA A 140 9.53 10.27 -4.33
N LYS A 141 9.92 10.80 -5.50
CA LYS A 141 11.13 10.45 -6.26
C LYS A 141 12.33 11.29 -5.87
#